data_AF-A0A164VEE3-F1
#
_entry.id   AF-A0A164VEE3-F1
#
_cell.length_a   1.000
_cell.length_b   1.000
_cell.length_c   1.000
_cell.angle_alpha   90.00
_cell.angle_beta   90.00
_cell.angle_gamma   90.00
#
_symmetry.space_group_name_H-M   'P 1'
#
loop_
_entity.id
_entity.type
_entity.pdbx_description
1 polymer ?
#
loop_
_entity_poly.entity_id
_entity_poly.type
_entity_poly.pdbx_seq_one_letter_code
_entity_poly.pdbx_strand_id
1 'polypeptide(L)'
;MSSTSGPIIRAEDECQVTELTPGQRIGLTISVEAALLSLFAVLLVLGSIGVVVCRRRWRHRKGFRLVTGPLDVYVLSLICSDMMQAIGGILNIRWINEGVVKCSSYCDAQGIIQNMGETGSAMATIAIALNTFVVIFFRKQPVKLWAAVLIASSIWGFCVFFPVIGFLVFRHSSSPFLAPTPFWCWIGSHYAGDRIGGEYLWLWIAALESFVLYVPLFFILLQGTEAGGRKWWQLMFLSNTDSEDEVDDVRAASFKMLLFPFTYSVLVVPLSVCRWVLFRHPHAVPSQATFAVYSLFSLMGLVDVLLLINMRRDLYVIG
;
A
#
# COMPACT_ATOMS: atom_id res chain seq x y z
N MET A 1 37.37 -16.08 -33.15
CA MET A 1 36.32 -15.11 -33.52
C MET A 1 34.98 -15.68 -33.08
N SER A 2 34.53 -15.36 -31.87
CA SER A 2 33.19 -15.70 -31.38
C SER A 2 32.66 -14.41 -30.75
N SER A 3 31.71 -13.79 -31.45
CA SER A 3 31.07 -12.52 -31.09
C SER A 3 29.99 -12.80 -30.05
N THR A 4 30.28 -12.52 -28.79
CA THR A 4 29.29 -12.37 -27.73
C THR A 4 28.46 -11.12 -27.99
N SER A 5 27.26 -11.30 -28.53
CA SER A 5 26.23 -10.27 -28.60
C SER A 5 25.66 -10.01 -27.21
N GLY A 6 26.19 -8.97 -26.54
CA GLY A 6 25.51 -8.35 -25.41
C GLY A 6 24.24 -7.60 -25.86
N PRO A 7 23.35 -7.22 -24.94
CA PRO A 7 22.14 -6.48 -25.27
C PRO A 7 22.52 -5.16 -25.95
N ILE A 8 22.00 -4.96 -27.17
CA ILE A 8 22.16 -3.74 -27.95
C ILE A 8 21.33 -2.65 -27.28
N ILE A 9 21.96 -1.77 -26.51
CA ILE A 9 21.37 -0.51 -26.06
C ILE A 9 21.43 0.44 -27.27
N ARG A 10 20.34 0.55 -28.04
CA ARG A 10 20.20 1.53 -29.13
C ARG A 10 19.41 2.76 -28.65
N ALA A 11 20.12 3.89 -28.66
CA ALA A 11 19.69 5.29 -28.80
C ALA A 11 18.71 5.90 -27.76
N GLU A 12 19.09 7.10 -27.29
CA GLU A 12 18.58 7.85 -26.13
C GLU A 12 17.35 8.75 -26.37
N ASP A 13 16.62 8.63 -27.48
CA ASP A 13 15.57 9.62 -27.85
C ASP A 13 14.16 9.05 -28.13
N GLU A 14 13.92 7.76 -27.92
CA GLU A 14 12.59 7.15 -28.07
C GLU A 14 12.27 6.26 -26.85
N CYS A 15 10.98 6.12 -26.54
CA CYS A 15 10.54 5.32 -25.40
C CYS A 15 11.24 3.96 -25.34
N GLN A 16 11.91 3.70 -24.21
CA GLN A 16 12.65 2.46 -24.00
C GLN A 16 11.73 1.24 -24.05
N VAL A 17 12.04 0.32 -24.96
CA VAL A 17 11.42 -1.00 -25.05
C VAL A 17 12.29 -1.97 -24.26
N THR A 18 11.68 -2.70 -23.31
CA THR A 18 12.38 -3.70 -22.50
C THR A 18 11.91 -5.10 -22.88
N GLU A 19 12.79 -5.90 -23.47
CA GLU A 19 12.53 -7.32 -23.72
C GLU A 19 12.66 -8.14 -22.44
N LEU A 20 11.74 -9.08 -22.24
CA LEU A 20 11.68 -9.94 -21.06
C LEU A 20 12.19 -11.34 -21.38
N THR A 21 13.21 -11.76 -20.66
CA THR A 21 13.69 -13.15 -20.66
C THR A 21 12.62 -14.11 -20.13
N PRO A 22 12.68 -15.41 -20.46
CA PRO A 22 11.75 -16.41 -19.91
C PRO A 22 11.70 -16.41 -18.38
N GLY A 23 12.85 -16.24 -17.71
CA GLY A 23 12.91 -16.16 -16.25
C GLY A 23 12.22 -14.92 -15.68
N GLN A 24 12.32 -13.77 -16.37
CA GLN A 24 11.62 -12.55 -15.96
C GLN A 24 10.10 -12.67 -16.14
N ARG A 25 9.65 -13.36 -17.20
CA ARG A 25 8.23 -13.64 -17.42
C ARG A 25 7.66 -14.51 -16.30
N ILE A 26 8.38 -15.56 -15.88
CA ILE A 26 8.00 -16.40 -14.73
C ILE A 26 7.90 -15.56 -13.45
N GLY A 27 8.89 -14.70 -13.18
CA GLY A 27 8.86 -13.82 -12.01
C GLY A 27 7.67 -12.86 -11.99
N LEU A 28 7.33 -12.28 -13.15
CA LEU A 28 6.13 -11.47 -13.31
C LEU A 28 4.84 -12.28 -13.13
N THR A 29 4.78 -13.53 -13.61
CA THR A 29 3.61 -14.41 -13.38
C THR A 29 3.33 -14.60 -11.90
N ILE A 30 4.36 -14.87 -11.09
CA ILE A 30 4.21 -15.02 -9.64
C ILE A 30 3.67 -13.71 -9.00
N SER A 31 4.18 -12.56 -9.47
CA SER A 31 3.72 -11.26 -8.97
C SER A 31 2.26 -10.98 -9.34
N VAL A 32 1.84 -11.37 -10.55
CA VAL A 32 0.45 -11.29 -11.00
C VAL A 32 -0.46 -12.19 -10.16
N GLU A 33 -0.05 -13.44 -9.88
CA GLU A 33 -0.81 -14.35 -9.03
C GLU A 33 -1.00 -13.80 -7.62
N ALA A 34 0.05 -13.22 -7.04
CA ALA A 34 -0.02 -12.50 -5.77
C ALA A 34 -1.00 -11.32 -5.82
N ALA A 35 -0.95 -10.51 -6.89
CA ALA A 35 -1.87 -9.39 -7.08
C ALA A 35 -3.32 -9.84 -7.25
N LEU A 36 -3.57 -10.95 -7.98
CA LEU A 36 -4.90 -11.56 -8.11
C LEU A 36 -5.45 -12.02 -6.74
N LEU A 37 -4.59 -12.65 -5.93
CA LEU A 37 -4.97 -13.09 -4.58
C LEU A 37 -5.33 -11.89 -3.68
N SER A 38 -4.54 -10.82 -3.73
CA SER A 38 -4.84 -9.55 -3.04
C SER A 38 -6.15 -8.95 -3.51
N LEU A 39 -6.37 -8.85 -4.83
CA LEU A 39 -7.60 -8.30 -5.39
C LEU A 39 -8.82 -9.13 -4.94
N PHE A 40 -8.71 -10.46 -4.98
CA PHE A 40 -9.77 -11.34 -4.51
C PHE A 40 -10.10 -11.11 -3.04
N ALA A 41 -9.10 -11.06 -2.16
CA ALA A 41 -9.29 -10.79 -0.74
C ALA A 41 -9.95 -9.43 -0.48
N VAL A 42 -9.49 -8.38 -1.16
CA VAL A 42 -10.04 -7.03 -1.07
C VAL A 42 -11.49 -6.97 -1.55
N LEU A 43 -11.80 -7.59 -2.70
CA LEU A 43 -13.16 -7.63 -3.23
C LEU A 43 -14.11 -8.42 -2.33
N LEU A 44 -13.67 -9.50 -1.70
CA LEU A 44 -14.46 -10.22 -0.71
C LEU A 44 -14.81 -9.34 0.50
N VAL A 45 -13.83 -8.61 1.03
CA VAL A 45 -14.05 -7.68 2.14
C VAL A 45 -14.99 -6.55 1.74
N LEU A 46 -14.73 -5.85 0.63
CA LEU A 46 -15.59 -4.76 0.15
C LEU A 46 -17.01 -5.26 -0.17
N GLY A 47 -17.13 -6.45 -0.77
CA GLY A 47 -18.39 -7.11 -1.05
C GLY A 47 -19.16 -7.45 0.23
N SER A 48 -18.50 -8.02 1.23
CA SER A 48 -19.11 -8.33 2.52
C SER A 48 -19.61 -7.07 3.25
N ILE A 49 -18.81 -6.00 3.26
CA ILE A 49 -19.20 -4.69 3.78
C ILE A 49 -20.42 -4.16 3.02
N GLY A 50 -20.40 -4.22 1.69
CA GLY A 50 -21.51 -3.81 0.84
C GLY A 50 -22.80 -4.59 1.12
N VAL A 51 -22.71 -5.91 1.28
CA VAL A 51 -23.86 -6.78 1.64
C VAL A 51 -24.43 -6.39 3.01
N VAL A 52 -23.58 -6.16 4.02
CA VAL A 52 -24.02 -5.72 5.36
C VAL A 52 -24.74 -4.38 5.28
N VAL A 53 -24.17 -3.41 4.56
CA VAL A 53 -24.78 -2.08 4.35
C VAL A 53 -26.15 -2.22 3.66
N CYS A 54 -26.21 -2.98 2.57
CA CYS A 54 -27.45 -3.21 1.81
C CYS A 54 -28.53 -3.90 2.66
N ARG A 55 -28.19 -4.98 3.37
CA ARG A 55 -29.13 -5.71 4.24
C ARG A 55 -29.67 -4.82 5.36
N ARG A 56 -28.82 -4.01 5.99
CA ARG A 56 -29.25 -3.11 7.08
C ARG A 56 -30.10 -1.96 6.58
N ARG A 57 -29.78 -1.39 5.41
CA ARG A 57 -30.60 -0.36 4.76
C ARG A 57 -31.96 -0.90 4.34
N TRP A 58 -32.01 -2.12 3.78
CA TRP A 58 -33.26 -2.81 3.44
C TRP A 58 -34.15 -2.99 4.68
N ARG A 59 -33.58 -3.41 5.81
CA ARG A 59 -34.33 -3.62 7.06
C ARG A 59 -34.78 -2.32 7.77
N HIS A 60 -34.64 -1.15 7.14
CA HIS A 60 -35.00 0.17 7.68
C HIS A 60 -34.53 0.43 9.12
N ARG A 61 -33.41 -0.19 9.54
CA ARG A 61 -32.82 0.00 10.87
C ARG A 61 -32.25 1.42 10.94
N LYS A 62 -32.94 2.33 11.64
CA LYS A 62 -32.43 3.67 11.95
C LYS A 62 -31.16 3.54 12.82
N GLY A 63 -30.11 4.30 12.50
CA GLY A 63 -28.90 4.42 13.33
C GLY A 63 -27.65 3.66 12.88
N PHE A 64 -27.66 2.91 11.77
CA PHE A 64 -26.45 2.26 11.27
C PHE A 64 -25.49 3.27 10.62
N ARG A 65 -24.24 3.31 11.08
CA ARG A 65 -23.15 4.04 10.45
C ARG A 65 -22.04 3.05 10.08
N LEU A 66 -21.71 2.97 8.79
CA LEU A 66 -20.59 2.17 8.29
C LEU A 66 -19.26 2.69 8.86
N VAL A 67 -19.17 4.02 8.92
CA VAL A 67 -18.03 4.76 9.47
C VAL A 67 -18.45 5.27 10.84
N THR A 68 -17.96 4.58 11.86
CA THR A 68 -18.20 4.90 13.28
C THR A 68 -17.12 5.84 13.80
N GLY A 69 -15.89 5.64 13.37
CA GLY A 69 -14.73 6.43 13.78
C GLY A 69 -13.88 6.93 12.60
N PRO A 70 -12.97 7.89 12.86
CA PRO A 70 -12.05 8.41 11.86
C PRO A 70 -11.11 7.35 11.27
N LEU A 71 -10.71 6.35 12.06
CA LEU A 71 -9.86 5.25 11.61
C LEU A 71 -10.52 4.42 10.50
N ASP A 72 -11.85 4.29 10.54
CA ASP A 72 -12.60 3.54 9.53
C ASP A 72 -12.45 4.19 8.15
N VAL A 73 -12.35 5.53 8.09
CA VAL A 73 -12.14 6.27 6.84
C VAL A 73 -10.78 5.92 6.23
N TYR A 74 -9.72 5.91 7.03
CA TYR A 74 -8.38 5.61 6.54
C TYR A 74 -8.21 4.14 6.17
N VAL A 75 -8.80 3.21 6.94
CA VAL A 75 -8.80 1.79 6.60
C VAL A 75 -9.56 1.54 5.30
N LEU A 76 -10.73 2.16 5.10
CA LEU A 76 -11.43 2.07 3.82
C LEU A 76 -10.60 2.67 2.67
N SER A 77 -9.91 3.78 2.92
CA SER A 77 -8.99 4.38 1.95
C SER A 77 -7.82 3.46 1.59
N LEU A 78 -7.25 2.77 2.59
CA LEU A 78 -6.18 1.79 2.43
C LEU A 78 -6.65 0.63 1.53
N ILE A 79 -7.75 -0.03 1.89
CA ILE A 79 -8.31 -1.15 1.12
C ILE A 79 -8.65 -0.76 -0.33
N CYS A 80 -9.19 0.44 -0.54
CA CYS A 80 -9.42 0.97 -1.89
C CYS A 80 -8.11 1.22 -2.66
N SER A 81 -7.06 1.66 -2.00
CA SER A 81 -5.74 1.87 -2.60
C SER A 81 -5.09 0.53 -2.96
N ASP A 82 -5.18 -0.46 -2.08
CA ASP A 82 -4.68 -1.82 -2.33
C ASP A 82 -5.39 -2.50 -3.51
N MET A 83 -6.70 -2.22 -3.68
CA MET A 83 -7.43 -2.64 -4.88
C MET A 83 -6.78 -2.07 -6.15
N MET A 84 -6.44 -0.77 -6.16
CA MET A 84 -5.80 -0.13 -7.31
C MET A 84 -4.39 -0.67 -7.54
N GLN A 85 -3.59 -0.84 -6.49
CA GLN A 85 -2.26 -1.45 -6.56
C GLN A 85 -2.33 -2.87 -7.13
N ALA A 86 -3.27 -3.69 -6.67
CA ALA A 86 -3.48 -5.04 -7.18
C ALA A 86 -3.87 -5.04 -8.67
N ILE A 87 -4.79 -4.15 -9.09
CA ILE A 87 -5.12 -3.98 -10.51
C ILE A 87 -3.87 -3.61 -11.32
N GLY A 88 -3.08 -2.65 -10.83
CA GLY A 88 -1.83 -2.24 -11.46
C GLY A 88 -0.82 -3.38 -11.64
N GLY A 89 -0.70 -4.25 -10.64
CA GLY A 89 0.11 -5.46 -10.69
C GLY A 89 -0.43 -6.51 -11.67
N ILE A 90 -1.75 -6.70 -11.74
CA ILE A 90 -2.41 -7.63 -12.68
C ILE A 90 -2.19 -7.22 -14.13
N LEU A 91 -2.08 -5.92 -14.42
CA LEU A 91 -1.80 -5.43 -15.78
C LEU A 91 -0.44 -5.93 -16.33
N ASN A 92 0.45 -6.46 -15.49
CA ASN A 92 1.65 -7.16 -15.97
C ASN A 92 1.36 -8.42 -16.81
N ILE A 93 0.13 -8.97 -16.79
CA ILE A 93 -0.29 -10.07 -17.67
C ILE A 93 0.00 -9.77 -19.14
N ARG A 94 -0.21 -8.51 -19.56
CA ARG A 94 0.06 -8.12 -20.94
C ARG A 94 1.54 -8.28 -21.29
N TRP A 95 2.42 -7.82 -20.41
CA TRP A 95 3.87 -7.90 -20.62
C TRP A 95 4.38 -9.33 -20.58
N ILE A 96 3.78 -10.18 -19.73
CA ILE A 96 4.06 -11.63 -19.71
C ILE A 96 3.72 -12.25 -21.06
N ASN A 97 2.57 -11.90 -21.65
CA ASN A 97 2.12 -12.47 -22.92
C ASN A 97 2.94 -11.96 -24.11
N GLU A 98 3.20 -10.65 -24.17
CA GLU A 98 3.97 -10.03 -25.25
C GLU A 98 5.48 -10.32 -25.14
N GLY A 99 5.99 -10.61 -23.93
CA GLY A 99 7.42 -10.79 -23.68
C GLY A 99 8.22 -9.49 -23.78
N VAL A 100 7.54 -8.35 -23.83
CA VAL A 100 8.15 -7.02 -23.99
C VAL A 100 7.31 -5.97 -23.27
N VAL A 101 7.97 -5.01 -22.62
CA VAL A 101 7.36 -3.82 -22.00
C VAL A 101 7.68 -2.61 -22.86
N LYS A 102 6.68 -1.84 -23.26
CA LYS A 102 6.83 -0.69 -24.18
C LYS A 102 5.84 0.42 -23.86
N CYS A 103 6.15 1.66 -24.22
CA CYS A 103 5.19 2.75 -24.10
C CYS A 103 3.98 2.50 -24.99
N SER A 104 2.82 2.78 -24.40
CA SER A 104 1.51 2.66 -25.02
C SER A 104 0.50 3.26 -24.04
N SER A 105 -0.72 3.52 -24.50
CA SER A 105 -1.82 3.90 -23.61
C SER A 105 -2.06 2.88 -22.48
N TYR A 106 -1.70 1.61 -22.70
CA TYR A 106 -1.75 0.58 -21.67
C TYR A 106 -0.67 0.77 -20.60
N CYS A 107 0.53 1.15 -21.02
CA CYS A 107 1.64 1.49 -20.13
C CYS A 107 1.29 2.72 -19.28
N ASP A 108 0.69 3.73 -19.89
CA ASP A 108 0.22 4.93 -19.20
C ASP A 108 -0.86 4.57 -18.17
N ALA A 109 -1.89 3.81 -18.57
CA ALA A 109 -2.94 3.38 -17.65
C ALA A 109 -2.38 2.56 -16.48
N GLN A 110 -1.46 1.63 -16.76
CA GLN A 110 -0.81 0.85 -15.71
C GLN A 110 -0.01 1.74 -14.76
N GLY A 111 0.79 2.66 -15.29
CA GLY A 111 1.61 3.56 -14.48
C GLY A 111 0.78 4.46 -13.57
N ILE A 112 -0.34 5.00 -14.07
CA ILE A 112 -1.30 5.79 -13.29
C ILE A 112 -1.90 4.94 -12.18
N ILE A 113 -2.46 3.77 -12.51
CA ILE A 113 -3.15 2.92 -11.55
C ILE A 113 -2.21 2.41 -10.45
N GLN A 114 -0.99 1.99 -10.81
CA GLN A 114 0.03 1.58 -9.83
C GLN A 114 0.41 2.74 -8.91
N ASN A 115 0.78 3.89 -9.47
CA ASN A 115 1.19 5.03 -8.65
C ASN A 115 0.06 5.52 -7.72
N MET A 116 -1.19 5.55 -8.20
CA MET A 116 -2.36 5.85 -7.38
C MET A 116 -2.52 4.89 -6.20
N GLY A 117 -2.43 3.58 -6.44
CA GLY A 117 -2.63 2.57 -5.41
C GLY A 117 -1.49 2.52 -4.39
N GLU A 118 -0.24 2.48 -4.86
CA GLU A 118 0.94 2.36 -4.00
C GLU A 118 1.10 3.61 -3.12
N THR A 119 0.92 4.80 -3.70
CA THR A 119 1.00 6.07 -2.97
C THR A 119 -0.18 6.25 -2.02
N GLY A 120 -1.40 5.88 -2.46
CA GLY A 120 -2.59 5.93 -1.63
C GLY A 120 -2.48 5.02 -0.40
N SER A 121 -1.95 3.81 -0.59
CA SER A 121 -1.70 2.84 0.50
C SER A 121 -0.68 3.39 1.51
N ALA A 122 0.41 3.99 1.02
CA ALA A 122 1.42 4.65 1.85
C ALA A 122 0.82 5.78 2.71
N MET A 123 0.13 6.73 2.06
CA MET A 123 -0.43 7.90 2.74
C MET A 123 -1.57 7.54 3.70
N ALA A 124 -2.39 6.53 3.36
CA ALA A 124 -3.42 6.01 4.27
C ALA A 124 -2.78 5.34 5.50
N THR A 125 -1.70 4.59 5.32
CA THR A 125 -0.93 3.99 6.41
C THR A 125 -0.37 5.07 7.35
N ILE A 126 0.20 6.14 6.78
CA ILE A 126 0.68 7.30 7.56
C ILE A 126 -0.46 7.93 8.38
N ALA A 127 -1.62 8.12 7.77
CA ALA A 127 -2.77 8.67 8.48
C ALA A 127 -3.22 7.75 9.63
N ILE A 128 -3.24 6.42 9.44
CA ILE A 128 -3.56 5.44 10.50
C ILE A 128 -2.55 5.54 11.64
N ALA A 129 -1.26 5.55 11.31
CA ALA A 129 -0.14 5.60 12.24
C ALA A 129 -0.18 6.88 13.10
N LEU A 130 -0.29 8.06 12.48
CA LEU A 130 -0.34 9.34 13.18
C LEU A 130 -1.57 9.46 14.10
N ASN A 131 -2.75 9.03 13.63
CA ASN A 131 -3.95 9.05 14.46
C ASN A 131 -3.84 8.11 15.66
N THR A 132 -3.33 6.90 15.42
CA THR A 132 -3.05 5.92 16.48
C THR A 132 -2.07 6.47 17.51
N PHE A 133 -0.99 7.11 17.06
CA PHE A 133 0.00 7.74 17.94
C PHE A 133 -0.59 8.81 18.83
N VAL A 134 -1.39 9.71 18.26
CA VAL A 134 -2.00 10.82 19.02
C VAL A 134 -2.91 10.30 20.12
N VAL A 135 -3.69 9.25 19.82
CA VAL A 135 -4.58 8.60 20.80
C VAL A 135 -3.77 7.93 21.92
N ILE A 136 -2.74 7.15 21.57
CA ILE A 136 -1.94 6.38 22.56
C ILE A 136 -1.08 7.31 23.42
N PHE A 137 -0.35 8.24 22.81
CA PHE A 137 0.67 9.04 23.48
C PHE A 137 0.08 10.22 24.24
N PHE A 138 -0.80 11.00 23.61
CA PHE A 138 -1.40 12.18 24.24
C PHE A 138 -2.65 11.86 25.05
N ARG A 139 -3.14 10.60 25.03
CA ARG A 139 -4.42 10.20 25.64
C ARG A 139 -5.58 11.11 25.22
N LYS A 140 -5.53 11.60 23.97
CA LYS A 140 -6.53 12.50 23.41
C LYS A 140 -7.60 11.71 22.67
N GLN A 141 -8.80 12.29 22.63
CA GLN A 141 -9.88 11.81 21.80
C GLN A 141 -9.42 11.70 20.32
N PRO A 142 -9.87 10.68 19.58
CA PRO A 142 -9.50 10.52 18.19
C PRO A 142 -9.96 11.73 17.38
N VAL A 143 -9.28 11.99 16.25
CA VAL A 143 -9.62 13.13 15.39
C VAL A 143 -11.10 13.11 15.01
N LYS A 144 -11.69 14.29 14.86
CA LYS A 144 -13.11 14.38 14.46
C LYS A 144 -13.29 13.75 13.09
N LEU A 145 -14.41 13.06 12.89
CA LEU A 145 -14.72 12.35 11.64
C LEU A 145 -14.59 13.24 10.39
N TRP A 146 -15.08 14.48 10.45
CA TRP A 146 -15.00 15.41 9.31
C TRP A 146 -13.55 15.73 8.92
N ALA A 147 -12.63 15.79 9.89
CA ALA A 147 -11.21 16.04 9.63
C ALA A 147 -10.57 14.82 8.97
N ALA A 148 -10.96 13.61 9.39
CA ALA A 148 -10.49 12.37 8.74
C ALA A 148 -10.98 12.25 7.29
N VAL A 149 -12.23 12.61 7.02
CA VAL A 149 -12.77 12.66 5.65
C VAL A 149 -12.02 13.69 4.80
N LEU A 150 -11.72 14.87 5.36
CA LEU A 150 -10.95 15.90 4.67
C LEU A 150 -9.54 15.41 4.33
N ILE A 151 -8.82 14.83 5.30
CA ILE A 151 -7.47 14.28 5.10
C ILE A 151 -7.49 13.18 4.03
N ALA A 152 -8.42 12.22 4.13
CA ALA A 152 -8.55 11.15 3.14
C ALA A 152 -8.84 11.72 1.74
N SER A 153 -9.72 12.72 1.65
CA SER A 153 -10.04 13.40 0.38
C SER A 153 -8.83 14.13 -0.21
N SER A 154 -7.99 14.75 0.63
CA SER A 154 -6.73 15.36 0.18
C SER A 154 -5.73 14.32 -0.32
N ILE A 155 -5.62 13.17 0.36
CA ILE A 155 -4.78 12.04 -0.08
C ILE A 155 -5.23 11.55 -1.45
N TRP A 156 -6.53 11.26 -1.64
CA TRP A 156 -7.07 10.84 -2.93
C TRP A 156 -6.88 11.90 -4.01
N GLY A 157 -7.07 13.17 -3.67
CA GLY A 157 -6.77 14.28 -4.57
C GLY A 157 -5.33 14.22 -5.06
N PHE A 158 -4.36 14.11 -4.17
CA PHE A 158 -2.95 13.97 -4.55
C PHE A 158 -2.71 12.73 -5.42
N CYS A 159 -3.18 11.55 -4.98
CA CYS A 159 -2.95 10.28 -5.67
C CYS A 159 -3.55 10.28 -7.09
N VAL A 160 -4.71 10.90 -7.30
CA VAL A 160 -5.34 11.02 -8.63
C VAL A 160 -4.63 12.09 -9.47
N PHE A 161 -4.51 13.31 -8.94
CA PHE A 161 -4.06 14.45 -9.74
C PHE A 161 -2.60 14.36 -10.12
N PHE A 162 -1.72 13.87 -9.24
CA PHE A 162 -0.28 13.80 -9.51
C PHE A 162 0.06 12.99 -10.78
N PRO A 163 -0.28 11.69 -10.89
CA PRO A 163 0.07 10.90 -12.07
C PRO A 163 -0.73 11.33 -13.31
N VAL A 164 -1.98 11.78 -13.15
CA VAL A 164 -2.80 12.24 -14.28
C VAL A 164 -2.28 13.55 -14.86
N ILE A 165 -1.91 14.53 -14.02
CA ILE A 165 -1.31 15.78 -14.50
C ILE A 165 0.05 15.49 -15.15
N GLY A 166 0.88 14.65 -14.54
CA GLY A 166 2.16 14.23 -15.14
C GLY A 166 1.96 13.63 -16.53
N PHE A 167 1.03 12.67 -16.66
CA PHE A 167 0.66 12.12 -17.97
C PHE A 167 0.19 13.20 -18.96
N LEU A 168 -0.75 14.07 -18.57
CA LEU A 168 -1.33 15.08 -19.46
C LEU A 168 -0.31 16.13 -19.92
N VAL A 169 0.60 16.56 -19.04
CA VAL A 169 1.64 17.55 -19.34
C VAL A 169 2.66 16.98 -20.32
N PHE A 170 3.07 15.72 -20.13
CA PHE A 170 4.15 15.10 -20.91
C PHE A 170 3.66 14.15 -22.02
N ARG A 171 2.36 14.13 -22.34
CA ARG A 171 1.76 13.20 -23.32
C ARG A 171 2.34 13.29 -24.74
N HIS A 172 2.92 14.43 -25.10
CA HIS A 172 3.56 14.68 -26.40
C HIS A 172 5.07 14.87 -26.29
N SER A 173 5.64 14.65 -25.10
CA SER A 173 7.08 14.72 -24.88
C SER A 173 7.76 13.51 -25.50
N SER A 174 9.00 13.68 -25.99
CA SER A 174 9.88 12.57 -26.39
C SER A 174 10.23 11.67 -25.20
N SER A 175 10.20 12.23 -23.98
CA SER A 175 10.36 11.50 -22.72
C SER A 175 9.02 11.44 -21.99
N PRO A 176 8.16 10.42 -22.25
CA PRO A 176 6.87 10.32 -21.61
C PRO A 176 7.01 10.19 -20.09
N PHE A 177 6.08 10.79 -19.34
CA PHE A 177 6.09 10.75 -17.87
C PHE A 177 5.98 9.33 -17.34
N LEU A 178 5.22 8.47 -18.03
CA LEU A 178 5.04 7.06 -17.71
C LEU A 178 5.76 6.23 -18.77
N ALA A 179 6.66 5.36 -18.32
CA ALA A 179 7.51 4.57 -19.18
C ALA A 179 7.89 3.24 -18.51
N PRO A 180 8.42 2.26 -19.26
CA PRO A 180 8.95 1.02 -18.70
C PRO A 180 10.12 1.24 -17.73
N THR A 181 10.11 0.61 -16.55
CA THR A 181 11.13 0.84 -15.49
C THR A 181 11.56 -0.38 -14.63
N PRO A 182 12.29 -1.35 -15.18
CA PRO A 182 12.29 -1.80 -16.57
C PRO A 182 11.19 -2.86 -16.83
N PHE A 183 10.69 -3.51 -15.77
CA PHE A 183 9.81 -4.69 -15.89
C PHE A 183 8.31 -4.39 -15.96
N TRP A 184 7.91 -3.16 -15.63
CA TRP A 184 6.53 -2.66 -15.68
C TRP A 184 6.53 -1.15 -15.92
N CYS A 185 5.35 -0.59 -16.19
CA CYS A 185 5.19 0.83 -16.45
C CYS A 185 5.00 1.63 -15.18
N TRP A 186 5.75 2.73 -15.06
CA TRP A 186 5.80 3.60 -13.90
C TRP A 186 6.38 4.97 -14.28
N ILE A 187 6.59 5.87 -13.32
CA ILE A 187 7.23 7.18 -13.55
C ILE A 187 8.61 6.99 -14.19
N GLY A 188 8.84 7.60 -15.36
CA GLY A 188 10.04 7.44 -16.19
C GLY A 188 11.34 7.84 -15.50
N SER A 189 12.46 7.29 -15.97
CA SER A 189 13.80 7.48 -15.37
C SER A 189 14.33 8.91 -15.43
N HIS A 190 13.85 9.68 -16.41
CA HIS A 190 14.19 11.10 -16.57
C HIS A 190 13.64 11.97 -15.42
N TYR A 191 12.57 11.53 -14.74
CA TYR A 191 11.83 12.30 -13.76
C TYR A 191 12.16 11.85 -12.32
N ALA A 192 13.45 11.88 -11.96
CA ALA A 192 13.91 11.40 -10.65
C ALA A 192 13.32 12.18 -9.46
N GLY A 193 13.11 13.49 -9.61
CA GLY A 193 12.44 14.31 -8.59
C GLY A 193 10.98 13.92 -8.39
N ASP A 194 10.26 13.71 -9.50
CA ASP A 194 8.86 13.30 -9.49
C ASP A 194 8.68 11.89 -8.94
N ARG A 195 9.62 10.97 -9.17
CA ARG A 195 9.65 9.65 -8.52
C ARG A 195 9.71 9.74 -7.00
N ILE A 196 10.49 10.69 -6.48
CA ILE A 196 10.63 10.89 -5.04
C ILE A 196 9.34 11.51 -4.48
N GLY A 197 8.90 12.64 -5.03
CA GLY A 197 7.72 13.35 -4.53
C GLY A 197 6.40 12.62 -4.77
N GLY A 198 6.33 11.84 -5.85
CA GLY A 198 5.14 11.13 -6.29
C GLY A 198 4.92 9.79 -5.62
N GLU A 199 5.94 9.19 -5.00
CA GLU A 199 5.82 7.85 -4.42
C GLU A 199 6.81 7.61 -3.27
N TYR A 200 8.13 7.63 -3.54
CA TYR A 200 9.12 7.15 -2.57
C TYR A 200 9.14 7.92 -1.25
N LEU A 201 8.90 9.23 -1.28
CA LEU A 201 8.80 10.05 -0.08
C LEU A 201 7.74 9.48 0.87
N TRP A 202 6.57 9.11 0.34
CA TRP A 202 5.46 8.57 1.12
C TRP A 202 5.74 7.15 1.58
N LEU A 203 6.28 6.29 0.70
CA LEU A 203 6.70 4.93 1.07
C LEU A 203 7.67 4.94 2.26
N TRP A 204 8.66 5.84 2.25
CA TRP A 204 9.65 5.92 3.31
C TRP A 204 9.14 6.57 4.59
N ILE A 205 8.27 7.59 4.51
CA ILE A 205 7.63 8.14 5.70
C ILE A 205 6.77 7.04 6.38
N ALA A 206 5.98 6.30 5.60
CA ALA A 206 5.17 5.17 6.08
C ALA A 206 6.02 4.03 6.66
N ALA A 207 7.23 3.82 6.13
CA ALA A 207 8.16 2.84 6.69
C ALA A 207 8.82 3.33 8.00
N LEU A 208 9.29 4.59 8.01
CA LEU A 208 10.02 5.18 9.13
C LEU A 208 9.14 5.44 10.35
N GLU A 209 7.88 5.80 10.14
CA GLU A 209 6.96 6.02 11.25
C GLU A 209 6.77 4.76 12.09
N SER A 210 6.84 3.56 11.50
CA SER A 210 6.74 2.31 12.27
C SER A 210 7.82 2.29 13.37
N PHE A 211 9.07 2.62 13.04
CA PHE A 211 10.15 2.72 14.03
C PHE A 211 9.86 3.80 15.09
N VAL A 212 9.35 4.96 14.68
CA VAL A 212 9.00 6.07 15.60
C VAL A 212 7.85 5.69 16.52
N LEU A 213 6.92 4.83 16.11
CA LEU A 213 5.81 4.36 16.94
C LEU A 213 6.22 3.21 17.85
N TYR A 214 6.96 2.23 17.34
CA TYR A 214 7.31 1.03 18.08
C TYR A 214 8.41 1.25 19.12
N VAL A 215 9.34 2.17 18.90
CA VAL A 215 10.44 2.42 19.85
C VAL A 215 9.93 3.03 21.16
N PRO A 216 9.15 4.13 21.18
CA PRO A 216 8.53 4.64 22.42
C PRO A 216 7.58 3.63 23.04
N LEU A 217 6.85 2.86 22.22
CA LEU A 217 5.99 1.79 22.71
C LEU A 217 6.76 0.76 23.51
N PHE A 218 7.88 0.29 22.97
CA PHE A 218 8.78 -0.65 23.63
C PHE A 218 9.23 -0.12 25.01
N PHE A 219 9.62 1.15 25.10
CA PHE A 219 10.01 1.76 26.38
C PHE A 219 8.83 1.94 27.36
N ILE A 220 7.66 2.34 26.89
CA ILE A 220 6.44 2.44 27.71
C ILE A 220 6.05 1.06 28.25
N LEU A 221 6.20 0.01 27.45
CA LEU A 221 5.90 -1.37 27.84
C LEU A 221 6.93 -1.96 28.81
N LEU A 222 8.21 -1.58 28.67
CA LEU A 222 9.24 -1.93 29.65
C LEU A 222 8.95 -1.29 31.02
N GLN A 223 8.57 -0.01 31.03
CA GLN A 223 8.21 0.72 32.25
C GLN A 223 6.84 0.30 32.81
N GLY A 224 5.92 -0.15 31.95
CA GLY A 224 4.53 -0.47 32.28
C GLY A 224 4.29 -1.87 32.85
N THR A 225 5.33 -2.66 33.09
CA THR A 225 5.21 -3.93 33.84
C THR A 225 4.70 -3.72 35.28
N GLU A 226 4.65 -2.48 35.78
CA GLU A 226 4.17 -2.15 37.14
C GLU A 226 2.81 -1.43 37.21
N ALA A 227 2.22 -0.94 36.10
CA ALA A 227 1.01 -0.12 36.16
C ALA A 227 -0.33 -0.86 35.99
N GLY A 228 -0.32 -2.20 35.89
CA GLY A 228 -1.57 -2.98 35.77
C GLY A 228 -1.44 -4.47 35.46
N GLY A 229 -0.23 -5.04 35.56
CA GLY A 229 0.00 -6.50 35.44
C GLY A 229 -0.22 -7.13 34.06
N ARG A 230 -0.61 -6.37 33.03
CA ARG A 230 -0.86 -6.89 31.68
C ARG A 230 0.38 -6.79 30.79
N LYS A 231 0.69 -7.87 30.09
CA LYS A 231 1.81 -7.96 29.14
C LYS A 231 1.40 -7.40 27.77
N TRP A 232 2.34 -6.81 27.03
CA TRP A 232 2.07 -6.15 25.75
C TRP A 232 1.47 -7.08 24.68
N TRP A 233 1.86 -8.35 24.64
CA TRP A 233 1.26 -9.34 23.75
C TRP A 233 -0.23 -9.57 24.06
N GLN A 234 -0.65 -9.36 25.31
CA GLN A 234 -2.06 -9.43 25.68
C GLN A 234 -2.82 -8.23 25.11
N LEU A 235 -2.23 -7.03 25.07
CA LEU A 235 -2.85 -5.85 24.43
C LEU A 235 -2.93 -5.99 22.89
N MET A 236 -1.98 -6.70 22.28
CA MET A 236 -1.96 -6.93 20.84
C MET A 236 -2.93 -8.05 20.39
N PHE A 237 -3.05 -9.12 21.18
CA PHE A 237 -3.76 -10.35 20.76
C PHE A 237 -5.02 -10.71 21.57
N LEU A 238 -5.21 -10.20 22.78
CA LEU A 238 -6.40 -10.49 23.60
C LEU A 238 -7.40 -9.32 23.52
N SER A 239 -8.66 -9.63 23.26
CA SER A 239 -9.76 -8.66 23.29
C SER A 239 -10.14 -8.41 24.73
N ASN A 240 -10.29 -7.14 25.11
CA ASN A 240 -10.68 -6.74 26.45
C ASN A 240 -12.20 -6.79 26.53
N THR A 241 -12.78 -7.75 27.24
CA THR A 241 -14.22 -7.77 27.56
C THR A 241 -14.53 -7.16 28.93
N ASP A 242 -13.50 -6.82 29.73
CA ASP A 242 -13.65 -6.58 31.17
C ASP A 242 -13.08 -5.21 31.66
N SER A 243 -12.85 -4.20 30.82
CA SER A 243 -12.49 -2.85 31.29
C SER A 243 -13.69 -1.92 31.39
N GLU A 244 -13.90 -1.35 32.58
CA GLU A 244 -14.98 -0.38 32.85
C GLU A 244 -14.70 1.03 32.26
N ASP A 245 -13.46 1.34 31.87
CA ASP A 245 -13.07 2.64 31.31
C ASP A 245 -13.02 2.65 29.77
N GLU A 246 -13.87 3.51 29.16
CA GLU A 246 -13.97 3.73 27.70
C GLU A 246 -12.62 4.12 27.05
N VAL A 247 -11.76 4.82 27.79
CA VAL A 247 -10.44 5.28 27.31
C VAL A 247 -9.45 4.12 27.14
N ASP A 248 -9.50 3.12 28.03
CA ASP A 248 -8.60 1.96 27.98
C ASP A 248 -8.99 0.97 26.88
N ASP A 249 -10.28 0.87 26.54
CA ASP A 249 -10.76 0.08 25.40
C ASP A 249 -10.35 0.71 24.06
N VAL A 250 -10.53 2.03 23.91
CA VAL A 250 -10.04 2.79 22.73
C VAL A 250 -8.53 2.64 22.56
N ARG A 251 -7.77 2.59 23.67
CA ARG A 251 -6.33 2.37 23.65
C ARG A 251 -5.98 0.96 23.18
N ALA A 252 -6.58 -0.08 23.75
CA ALA A 252 -6.34 -1.47 23.34
C ALA A 252 -6.69 -1.70 21.86
N ALA A 253 -7.79 -1.12 21.36
CA ALA A 253 -8.16 -1.15 19.95
C ALA A 253 -7.13 -0.42 19.05
N SER A 254 -6.62 0.73 19.51
CA SER A 254 -5.60 1.52 18.78
C SER A 254 -4.25 0.79 18.72
N PHE A 255 -3.88 0.02 19.75
CA PHE A 255 -2.65 -0.78 19.74
C PHE A 255 -2.62 -1.82 18.63
N LYS A 256 -3.77 -2.46 18.34
CA LYS A 256 -3.87 -3.43 17.25
C LYS A 256 -3.61 -2.77 15.89
N MET A 257 -4.05 -1.53 15.71
CA MET A 257 -3.86 -0.74 14.48
C MET A 257 -2.40 -0.44 14.15
N LEU A 258 -1.47 -0.60 15.09
CA LEU A 258 -0.03 -0.47 14.81
C LEU A 258 0.49 -1.57 13.88
N LEU A 259 -0.17 -2.72 13.81
CA LEU A 259 0.25 -3.81 12.93
C LEU A 259 0.21 -3.41 11.44
N PHE A 260 -0.65 -2.46 11.03
CA PHE A 260 -0.70 -1.94 9.66
C PHE A 260 0.64 -1.31 9.23
N PRO A 261 1.17 -0.25 9.89
CA PRO A 261 2.47 0.31 9.51
C PRO A 261 3.64 -0.67 9.65
N PHE A 262 3.56 -1.67 10.54
CA PHE A 262 4.58 -2.73 10.62
C PHE A 262 4.58 -3.64 9.39
N THR A 263 3.43 -4.23 9.05
CA THR A 263 3.34 -5.12 7.88
C THR A 263 3.64 -4.37 6.60
N TYR A 264 3.18 -3.12 6.50
CA TYR A 264 3.53 -2.22 5.41
C TYR A 264 5.05 -2.10 5.27
N SER A 265 5.76 -1.78 6.35
CA SER A 265 7.22 -1.64 6.35
C SER A 265 7.93 -2.93 5.92
N VAL A 266 7.48 -4.09 6.41
CA VAL A 266 8.05 -5.41 6.07
C VAL A 266 7.90 -5.70 4.57
N LEU A 267 6.79 -5.31 3.95
CA LEU A 267 6.53 -5.56 2.53
C LEU A 267 7.18 -4.51 1.60
N VAL A 268 7.21 -3.24 2.00
CA VAL A 268 7.67 -2.12 1.16
C VAL A 268 9.19 -1.94 1.20
N VAL A 269 9.82 -2.06 2.37
CA VAL A 269 11.25 -1.75 2.52
C VAL A 269 12.13 -2.61 1.61
N PRO A 270 11.96 -3.95 1.53
CA PRO A 270 12.78 -4.78 0.64
C PRO A 270 12.64 -4.38 -0.83
N LEU A 271 11.41 -4.12 -1.29
CA LEU A 271 11.15 -3.66 -2.65
C LEU A 271 11.82 -2.31 -2.91
N SER A 272 11.63 -1.35 -2.00
CA SER A 272 12.20 -0.01 -2.12
C SER A 272 13.73 -0.05 -2.19
N VAL A 273 14.38 -0.86 -1.36
CA VAL A 273 15.84 -1.05 -1.38
C VAL A 273 16.28 -1.64 -2.73
N CYS A 274 15.63 -2.70 -3.22
CA CYS A 274 15.97 -3.28 -4.52
C CYS A 274 15.84 -2.26 -5.66
N ARG A 275 14.76 -1.47 -5.69
CA ARG A 275 14.56 -0.44 -6.73
C ARG A 275 15.58 0.70 -6.62
N TRP A 276 15.89 1.15 -5.40
CA TRP A 276 16.86 2.22 -5.18
C TRP A 276 18.27 1.82 -5.62
N VAL A 277 18.69 0.59 -5.30
CA VAL A 277 19.96 0.03 -5.80
C VAL A 277 19.94 -0.05 -7.32
N LEU A 278 18.83 -0.49 -7.94
CA LEU A 278 18.72 -0.59 -9.39
C LEU A 278 18.86 0.78 -10.08
N PHE A 279 18.36 1.87 -9.49
CA PHE A 279 18.55 3.21 -10.05
C PHE A 279 19.99 3.70 -10.04
N ARG A 280 20.78 3.29 -9.05
CA ARG A 280 22.20 3.65 -8.93
C ARG A 280 23.10 2.69 -9.72
N HIS A 281 22.73 1.42 -9.73
CA HIS A 281 23.52 0.32 -10.28
C HIS A 281 22.59 -0.66 -11.03
N PRO A 282 22.32 -0.42 -12.33
CA PRO A 282 21.36 -1.19 -13.13
C PRO A 282 21.61 -2.71 -13.20
N HIS A 283 22.83 -3.17 -12.86
CA HIS A 283 23.22 -4.59 -12.91
C HIS A 283 23.53 -5.19 -11.54
N ALA A 284 23.35 -4.44 -10.45
CA ALA A 284 23.73 -4.91 -9.11
C ALA A 284 22.68 -5.86 -8.48
N VAL A 285 21.43 -5.78 -8.91
CA VAL A 285 20.34 -6.60 -8.34
C VAL A 285 19.91 -7.64 -9.38
N PRO A 286 19.97 -8.95 -9.05
CA PRO A 286 19.46 -9.98 -9.94
C PRO A 286 17.94 -9.84 -10.08
N SER A 287 17.41 -10.01 -11.28
CA SER A 287 15.98 -9.81 -11.54
C SER A 287 15.09 -10.70 -10.67
N GLN A 288 15.57 -11.89 -10.31
CA GLN A 288 14.88 -12.83 -9.41
C GLN A 288 14.61 -12.20 -8.03
N ALA A 289 15.57 -11.46 -7.47
CA ALA A 289 15.39 -10.79 -6.19
C ALA A 289 14.32 -9.70 -6.30
N THR A 290 14.34 -8.90 -7.37
CA THR A 290 13.33 -7.88 -7.64
C THR A 290 11.92 -8.47 -7.74
N PHE A 291 11.74 -9.58 -8.45
CA PHE A 291 10.42 -10.22 -8.53
C PHE A 291 9.98 -10.86 -7.22
N ALA A 292 10.90 -11.42 -6.42
CA ALA A 292 10.56 -11.96 -5.12
C ALA A 292 9.99 -10.88 -4.19
N VAL A 293 10.69 -9.75 -4.06
CA VAL A 293 10.22 -8.64 -3.22
C VAL A 293 8.97 -7.94 -3.80
N TYR A 294 8.87 -7.84 -5.13
CA TYR A 294 7.67 -7.29 -5.78
C TYR A 294 6.44 -8.21 -5.62
N SER A 295 6.64 -9.54 -5.60
CA SER A 295 5.56 -10.49 -5.32
C SER A 295 5.06 -10.36 -3.88
N LEU A 296 5.97 -10.21 -2.91
CA LEU A 296 5.60 -9.93 -1.52
C LEU A 296 4.82 -8.61 -1.39
N PHE A 297 5.31 -7.55 -2.03
CA PHE A 297 4.60 -6.28 -2.07
C PHE A 297 3.22 -6.39 -2.76
N SER A 298 3.08 -7.23 -3.78
CA SER A 298 1.80 -7.51 -4.44
C SER A 298 0.79 -8.24 -3.53
N LEU A 299 1.23 -8.85 -2.42
CA LEU A 299 0.38 -9.46 -1.39
C LEU A 299 -0.13 -8.44 -0.34
N MET A 300 0.21 -7.15 -0.46
CA MET A 300 -0.16 -6.12 0.51
C MET A 300 -1.66 -6.11 0.84
N GLY A 301 -2.52 -6.05 -0.18
CA GLY A 301 -3.98 -6.06 0.03
C GLY A 301 -4.50 -7.31 0.73
N LEU A 302 -3.92 -8.48 0.49
CA LEU A 302 -4.25 -9.69 1.24
C LEU A 302 -3.87 -9.54 2.72
N VAL A 303 -2.65 -9.06 3.00
CA VAL A 303 -2.17 -8.88 4.36
C VAL A 303 -3.03 -7.87 5.12
N ASP A 304 -3.37 -6.75 4.52
CA ASP A 304 -4.20 -5.71 5.14
C ASP A 304 -5.64 -6.19 5.37
N VAL A 305 -6.19 -7.02 4.47
CA VAL A 305 -7.47 -7.70 4.69
C VAL A 305 -7.40 -8.69 5.85
N LEU A 306 -6.36 -9.51 5.94
CA LEU A 306 -6.18 -10.45 7.04
C LEU A 306 -6.04 -9.71 8.37
N LEU A 307 -5.31 -8.61 8.40
CA LEU A 307 -5.19 -7.71 9.54
C LEU A 307 -6.55 -7.14 9.94
N LEU A 308 -7.33 -6.63 8.97
CA LEU A 308 -8.66 -6.09 9.21
C LEU A 308 -9.60 -7.12 9.83
N ILE A 309 -9.66 -8.33 9.29
CA ILE A 309 -10.52 -9.43 9.78
C ILE A 309 -10.11 -9.84 11.20
N ASN A 310 -8.81 -9.95 11.47
CA ASN A 310 -8.32 -10.37 12.78
C ASN A 310 -8.50 -9.30 13.86
N MET A 311 -8.32 -8.02 13.52
CA MET A 311 -8.41 -6.91 14.47
C MET A 311 -9.84 -6.46 14.74
N ARG A 312 -10.71 -6.50 13.72
CA ARG A 312 -12.09 -6.03 13.80
C ARG A 312 -13.07 -7.17 13.61
N ARG A 313 -12.97 -8.17 14.48
CA ARG A 313 -13.98 -9.24 14.56
C ARG A 313 -15.39 -8.67 14.72
N ASP A 314 -15.55 -7.54 15.40
CA ASP A 314 -16.85 -6.90 15.64
C ASP A 314 -17.56 -6.39 14.38
N LEU A 315 -16.82 -6.09 13.30
CA LEU A 315 -17.43 -5.75 12.00
C LEU A 315 -18.01 -6.98 11.27
N TYR A 316 -17.50 -8.17 11.55
CA TYR A 316 -17.87 -9.43 10.88
C TYR A 316 -18.68 -10.39 11.76
N VAL A 317 -18.69 -10.20 13.08
CA VAL A 317 -19.36 -11.08 14.05
C VAL A 317 -20.83 -10.68 14.31
N ILE A 318 -21.36 -9.65 13.66
CA ILE A 318 -22.82 -9.41 13.65
C ILE A 318 -23.48 -10.16 12.49
N GLY A 319 -23.41 -11.49 12.59
CA GLY A 319 -24.45 -12.41 12.11
C GLY A 319 -25.47 -12.63 13.20
#